data_AF-A0A953L4Z8-F1
#
_entry.id   AF-A0A953L4Z8-F1
#
_cell.length_a   1.000
_cell.length_b   1.000
_cell.length_c   1.000
_cell.angle_alpha   90.00
_cell.angle_beta   90.00
_cell.angle_gamma   90.00
#
_symmetry.space_group_name_H-M   'P 1'
#
loop_
_entity.id
_entity.type
_entity.pdbx_description
1 polymer ?
#
loop_
_entity_poly.entity_id
_entity_poly.type
_entity_poly.pdbx_seq_one_letter_code
_entity_poly.pdbx_strand_id
1 'polypeptide(L)'
;MEKGVTDENVRPLFYVDGRIVEGIEYLDPENILKMTVLKEGFAKEYDQNIKEGQGIVLIETKRAGTKSILSGNGMPHQSPRSFKLYPNPAKDVLNLDVYSDHPNNTYEIFDPQGKKVLSGKLRSKNPISMDALKTGTYIIQLMIEGKPESMKFEVVK
;
A
#
# COMPACT_ATOMS: atom_id res chain seq x y z
N MET A 1 41.29 1.84 -31.52
CA MET A 1 40.43 0.90 -32.26
C MET A 1 40.26 -0.28 -31.32
N GLU A 2 39.10 -0.65 -30.80
CA GLU A 2 37.73 -0.59 -31.27
C GLU A 2 36.80 -0.62 -30.04
N LYS A 3 35.57 -0.15 -30.23
CA LYS A 3 34.62 0.32 -29.22
C LYS A 3 34.32 -0.69 -28.10
N GLY A 4 34.28 -0.19 -26.87
CA GLY A 4 33.65 -0.88 -25.75
C GLY A 4 32.17 -1.12 -26.06
N VAL A 5 31.80 -2.39 -26.17
CA VAL A 5 30.41 -2.81 -26.27
C VAL A 5 29.81 -2.70 -24.87
N THR A 6 29.27 -1.54 -24.53
CA THR A 6 28.27 -1.40 -23.46
C THR A 6 26.95 -1.08 -24.14
N ASP A 7 26.31 -2.11 -24.66
CA ASP A 7 24.93 -2.02 -25.14
C ASP A 7 24.14 -3.23 -24.63
N GLU A 8 24.23 -3.46 -23.32
CA GLU A 8 23.06 -3.99 -22.65
C GLU A 8 22.09 -2.82 -22.53
N ASN A 9 20.98 -2.91 -23.23
CA ASN A 9 19.91 -1.92 -23.21
C ASN A 9 19.25 -1.97 -21.81
N VAL A 10 19.95 -1.45 -20.80
CA VAL A 10 19.55 -1.48 -19.40
C VAL A 10 18.38 -0.51 -19.23
N ARG A 11 17.17 -1.07 -19.28
CA ARG A 11 15.94 -0.30 -19.13
C ARG A 11 15.90 0.33 -17.73
N PRO A 12 15.41 1.58 -17.63
CA PRO A 12 15.18 2.18 -16.33
C PRO A 12 14.15 1.39 -15.53
N LEU A 13 14.27 1.41 -14.20
CA LEU A 13 13.22 0.95 -13.31
C LEU A 13 12.23 2.09 -13.05
N PHE A 14 10.95 1.76 -12.96
CA PHE A 14 9.91 2.71 -12.64
C PHE A 14 9.43 2.49 -11.21
N TYR A 15 9.37 3.55 -10.42
CA TYR A 15 8.72 3.55 -9.12
C TYR A 15 7.50 4.46 -9.19
N VAL A 16 6.31 3.91 -8.98
CA VAL A 16 5.07 4.69 -8.87
C VAL A 16 4.66 4.70 -7.41
N ASP A 17 4.60 5.90 -6.82
CA ASP A 17 4.29 6.11 -5.40
C ASP A 17 5.13 5.21 -4.46
N GLY A 18 6.41 5.04 -4.81
CA GLY A 18 7.38 4.24 -4.06
C GLY A 18 7.37 2.73 -4.33
N ARG A 19 6.58 2.24 -5.30
CA ARG A 19 6.50 0.81 -5.68
C ARG A 19 7.13 0.57 -7.04
N ILE A 20 7.97 -0.47 -7.16
CA ILE A 20 8.52 -0.91 -8.44
C ILE A 20 7.40 -1.42 -9.34
N VAL A 21 7.38 -0.96 -10.59
CA VAL A 21 6.43 -1.39 -11.63
C VAL A 21 7.18 -1.72 -12.92
N GLU A 22 6.63 -2.64 -13.71
CA GLU A 22 7.25 -3.10 -14.97
C GLU A 22 7.14 -2.07 -16.10
N GLY A 23 6.14 -1.20 -16.03
CA GLY A 23 5.83 -0.20 -17.03
C GLY A 23 4.86 0.84 -16.46
N ILE A 24 4.63 1.91 -17.21
CA ILE A 24 3.82 3.07 -16.79
C ILE A 24 2.70 3.39 -17.77
N GLU A 25 2.44 2.48 -18.71
CA GLU A 25 1.48 2.64 -19.80
C GLU A 25 0.03 2.74 -19.28
N TYR A 26 -0.21 2.24 -18.06
CA TYR A 26 -1.50 2.33 -17.37
C TYR A 26 -1.70 3.68 -16.65
N LEU A 27 -0.66 4.52 -16.53
CA LEU A 27 -0.77 5.81 -15.86
C LEU A 27 -1.48 6.81 -16.77
N ASP A 28 -2.59 7.32 -16.28
CA ASP A 28 -3.21 8.51 -16.84
C ASP A 28 -2.29 9.72 -16.60
N PRO A 29 -1.80 10.41 -17.66
CA PRO A 29 -0.94 11.57 -17.52
C PRO A 29 -1.56 12.69 -16.67
N GLU A 30 -2.89 12.82 -16.65
CA GLU A 30 -3.56 13.84 -15.84
C GLU A 30 -3.32 13.61 -14.34
N ASN A 31 -3.16 12.34 -13.95
CA ASN A 31 -2.93 11.93 -12.58
C ASN A 31 -1.45 11.90 -12.18
N ILE A 32 -0.52 12.35 -13.02
CA ILE A 32 0.90 12.46 -12.65
C ILE A 32 1.16 13.80 -11.96
N LEU A 33 1.65 13.76 -10.72
CA LEU A 33 2.04 14.95 -9.95
C LEU A 33 3.47 15.36 -10.30
N LYS A 34 4.39 14.40 -10.27
CA LYS A 34 5.81 14.66 -10.47
C LYS A 34 6.51 13.42 -11.02
N MET A 35 7.46 13.64 -11.92
CA MET A 35 8.39 12.61 -12.37
C MET A 35 9.82 13.06 -12.08
N THR A 36 10.64 12.17 -11.53
CA THR A 36 12.06 12.42 -11.24
C THR A 36 12.89 11.32 -11.85
N VAL A 37 13.98 11.67 -12.53
CA VAL A 37 14.91 10.71 -13.09
C VAL A 37 16.18 10.71 -12.24
N LEU A 38 16.54 9.55 -11.71
CA LEU A 38 17.79 9.31 -11.00
C LEU A 38 18.74 8.49 -11.87
N LYS A 39 20.01 8.87 -11.88
CA LYS A 39 21.07 8.22 -12.64
C LYS A 39 22.29 8.00 -11.74
N GLU A 40 23.15 7.08 -12.16
CA GLU A 40 24.47 6.84 -11.55
C GLU A 40 24.37 6.60 -10.02
N GLY A 41 25.18 7.31 -9.23
CA GLY A 41 25.24 7.15 -7.78
C GLY A 41 23.91 7.40 -7.07
N PHE A 42 23.11 8.36 -7.54
CA PHE A 42 21.81 8.68 -6.92
C PHE A 42 20.78 7.56 -7.08
N ALA A 43 20.82 6.84 -8.21
CA ALA A 43 19.95 5.69 -8.40
C ALA A 43 20.34 4.56 -7.45
N LYS A 44 21.65 4.31 -7.27
CA LYS A 44 22.18 3.26 -6.40
C LYS A 44 21.96 3.55 -4.91
N GLU A 45 21.97 4.83 -4.54
CA GLU A 45 21.60 5.30 -3.20
C GLU A 45 20.11 5.05 -2.91
N TYR A 46 19.26 5.29 -3.91
CA TYR A 46 17.81 5.09 -3.78
C TYR A 46 17.42 3.61 -3.72
N ASP A 47 17.98 2.77 -4.59
CA ASP A 47 17.84 1.32 -4.53
C ASP A 47 19.17 0.61 -4.79
N GLN A 48 19.67 -0.08 -3.77
CA GLN A 48 20.96 -0.78 -3.81
C GLN A 48 20.94 -2.01 -4.73
N ASN A 49 19.78 -2.49 -5.18
CA ASN A 49 19.63 -3.68 -6.02
C ASN A 49 19.69 -3.40 -7.52
N ILE A 50 19.76 -2.13 -7.93
CA ILE A 50 19.84 -1.80 -9.36
C ILE A 50 21.17 -2.26 -9.98
N LYS A 51 21.10 -2.58 -11.28
CA LYS A 51 22.29 -2.92 -12.09
C LYS A 51 23.15 -1.69 -12.34
N GLU A 52 24.42 -1.91 -12.63
CA GLU A 52 25.32 -0.85 -13.09
C GLU A 52 24.77 -0.22 -14.37
N GLY A 53 24.77 1.12 -14.45
CA GLY A 53 24.17 1.87 -15.56
C GLY A 53 22.64 1.92 -15.59
N GLN A 54 21.93 1.25 -14.66
CA GLN A 54 20.48 1.30 -14.59
C GLN A 54 19.98 2.61 -13.98
N GLY A 55 19.12 3.33 -14.70
CA GLY A 55 18.43 4.52 -14.18
C GLY A 55 17.16 4.16 -13.40
N ILE A 56 16.69 5.10 -12.58
CA ILE A 56 15.39 4.99 -11.90
C ILE A 56 14.52 6.18 -12.31
N VAL A 57 13.25 5.93 -12.60
CA VAL A 57 12.22 6.95 -12.82
C VAL A 57 11.21 6.86 -11.68
N LEU A 58 11.22 7.87 -10.82
CA LEU A 58 10.25 8.03 -9.75
C LEU A 58 9.05 8.80 -10.27
N ILE A 59 7.86 8.32 -9.97
CA ILE A 59 6.59 8.91 -10.39
C ILE A 59 5.71 9.04 -9.16
N GLU A 60 5.36 10.27 -8.83
CA GLU A 60 4.40 10.60 -7.79
C GLU A 60 3.09 10.97 -8.48
N THR A 61 1.97 10.43 -8.01
CA THR A 61 0.65 10.71 -8.60
C THR A 61 -0.07 11.86 -7.89
N LYS A 62 -0.86 12.65 -8.64
CA LYS A 62 -1.80 13.63 -8.10
C LYS A 62 -2.88 12.82 -7.41
N ARG A 63 -2.79 12.69 -6.09
CA ARG A 63 -3.89 12.11 -5.31
C ARG A 63 -5.14 12.96 -5.52
N ALA A 64 -6.05 12.51 -6.39
CA ALA A 64 -7.41 13.03 -6.46
C ALA A 64 -8.10 12.70 -5.12
N GLY A 65 -7.96 13.62 -4.16
CA GLY A 65 -8.49 13.48 -2.81
C GLY A 65 -7.66 12.58 -1.88
N THR A 66 -6.48 13.04 -1.43
CA THR A 66 -6.07 13.00 -0.01
C THR A 66 -4.65 13.53 0.15
N LYS A 67 -4.55 14.64 0.89
CA LYS A 67 -3.33 15.36 1.29
C LYS A 67 -2.30 14.38 1.90
N SER A 68 -1.26 14.04 1.13
CA SER A 68 -0.02 13.49 1.69
C SER A 68 0.75 14.66 2.28
N ILE A 69 0.70 14.84 3.60
CA ILE A 69 1.63 15.76 4.25
C ILE A 69 2.99 15.06 4.26
N LEU A 70 3.91 15.63 3.49
CA LEU A 70 5.34 15.32 3.49
C LEU A 70 5.86 15.40 4.94
N SER A 71 6.33 14.28 5.48
CA SER A 71 7.01 14.26 6.77
C SER A 71 8.45 14.73 6.55
N GLY A 72 8.71 15.99 6.93
CA GLY A 72 10.05 16.43 7.28
C GLY A 72 10.59 15.57 8.44
N ASN A 73 11.84 15.16 8.28
CA ASN A 73 12.82 14.69 9.25
C ASN A 73 12.31 14.04 10.55
N GLY A 74 12.43 12.71 10.62
CA GLY A 74 12.65 11.99 11.88
C GLY A 74 11.42 11.40 12.58
N MET A 75 10.63 10.54 11.91
CA MET A 75 9.66 9.63 12.56
C MET A 75 9.54 8.35 11.69
N PRO A 76 9.28 7.16 12.26
CA PRO A 76 9.28 5.91 11.51
C PRO A 76 8.27 6.00 10.36
N HIS A 77 8.77 5.89 9.14
CA HIS A 77 8.00 5.86 7.91
C HIS A 77 7.14 4.59 7.89
N GLN A 78 5.95 4.64 8.50
CA GLN A 78 4.91 3.68 8.18
C GLN A 78 4.37 4.09 6.82
N SER A 79 4.73 3.34 5.77
CA SER A 79 4.10 3.42 4.46
C SER A 79 2.59 3.55 4.63
N PRO A 80 1.89 4.37 3.82
CA PRO A 80 0.44 4.47 3.93
C PRO A 80 -0.15 3.06 3.81
N ARG A 81 -0.84 2.59 4.87
CA ARG A 81 -1.49 1.29 4.89
C ARG A 81 -2.40 1.18 3.66
N SER A 82 -2.45 0.01 3.05
CA SER A 82 -3.29 -0.30 1.88
C SER A 82 -4.81 -0.29 2.18
N PHE A 83 -5.18 0.09 3.40
CA PHE A 83 -6.55 0.15 3.88
C PHE A 83 -6.70 1.16 5.03
N LYS A 84 -7.95 1.51 5.35
CA LYS A 84 -8.36 2.28 6.54
C LYS A 84 -9.41 1.49 7.32
N LEU A 85 -9.32 1.53 8.64
CA LEU A 85 -10.28 0.89 9.54
C LEU A 85 -10.81 1.91 10.55
N TYR A 86 -12.12 2.12 10.59
CA TYR A 86 -12.73 3.14 11.45
C TYR A 86 -14.23 2.90 11.70
N PRO A 87 -14.78 3.43 12.79
CA PRO A 87 -14.06 4.01 13.92
C PRO A 87 -13.38 2.92 14.75
N ASN A 88 -12.36 3.30 15.52
CA ASN A 88 -11.80 2.47 16.56
C ASN A 88 -11.68 3.35 17.82
N PRO A 89 -12.45 3.10 18.90
CA PRO A 89 -13.40 1.99 19.07
C PRO A 89 -14.63 2.04 18.14
N ALA A 90 -15.16 0.86 17.79
CA ALA A 90 -16.35 0.66 16.96
C ALA A 90 -17.59 0.38 17.81
N LYS A 91 -18.73 0.98 17.44
CA LYS A 91 -20.00 0.77 18.14
C LYS A 91 -20.92 -0.19 17.38
N ASP A 92 -21.52 0.32 16.31
CA ASP A 92 -22.52 -0.43 15.54
C ASP A 92 -21.93 -0.98 14.22
N VAL A 93 -21.07 -0.18 13.57
CA VAL A 93 -20.46 -0.52 12.28
C VAL A 93 -18.96 -0.21 12.31
N LEU A 94 -18.16 -1.16 11.85
CA LEU A 94 -16.75 -1.00 11.53
C LEU A 94 -16.61 -0.88 10.00
N ASN A 95 -16.12 0.25 9.52
CA ASN A 95 -15.82 0.45 8.11
C ASN A 95 -14.39 0.04 7.83
N LEU A 96 -14.24 -0.77 6.79
CA LEU A 96 -12.96 -1.15 6.21
C LEU A 96 -12.91 -0.71 4.76
N ASP A 97 -12.15 0.35 4.51
CA ASP A 97 -11.88 0.85 3.16
C ASP A 97 -10.56 0.27 2.67
N VAL A 98 -10.57 -0.33 1.49
CA VAL A 98 -9.36 -0.93 0.87
C VAL A 98 -9.09 -0.19 -0.43
N TYR A 99 -7.82 0.17 -0.68
CA TYR A 99 -7.43 0.90 -1.90
C TYR A 99 -7.24 -0.01 -3.13
N SER A 100 -7.58 -1.29 -3.01
CA SER A 100 -7.50 -2.32 -4.05
C SER A 100 -8.79 -3.13 -4.06
N ASP A 101 -9.44 -3.21 -5.22
CA ASP A 101 -10.64 -4.03 -5.44
C ASP A 101 -10.25 -5.32 -6.18
N HIS A 102 -9.45 -6.15 -5.49
CA HIS A 102 -8.98 -7.42 -6.03
C HIS A 102 -9.85 -8.58 -5.51
N PRO A 103 -10.27 -9.55 -6.36
CA PRO A 103 -11.22 -10.61 -5.99
C PRO A 103 -10.73 -11.55 -4.89
N ASN A 104 -9.42 -11.60 -4.66
CA ASN A 104 -8.79 -12.41 -3.61
C ASN A 104 -8.63 -11.65 -2.28
N ASN A 105 -9.10 -10.40 -2.20
CA ASN A 105 -9.02 -9.67 -0.95
C ASN A 105 -10.06 -10.21 0.04
N THR A 106 -9.63 -10.55 1.25
CA THR A 106 -10.50 -11.14 2.29
C THR A 106 -10.18 -10.58 3.66
N TYR A 107 -11.13 -10.70 4.58
CA TYR A 107 -10.92 -10.39 5.99
C TYR A 107 -11.44 -11.52 6.89
N GLU A 108 -10.82 -11.64 8.06
CA GLU A 108 -11.25 -12.50 9.15
C GLU A 108 -11.16 -11.73 10.46
N ILE A 109 -12.15 -11.88 11.34
CA ILE A 109 -12.18 -11.27 12.67
C ILE A 109 -12.17 -12.37 13.72
N PHE A 110 -11.32 -12.19 14.72
CA PHE A 110 -11.11 -13.11 15.83
C PHE A 110 -11.46 -12.44 17.16
N ASP A 111 -12.09 -13.18 18.05
CA ASP A 111 -12.38 -12.77 19.42
C ASP A 111 -11.10 -12.79 20.30
N PRO A 112 -11.15 -12.30 21.56
CA PRO A 112 -9.99 -12.31 22.47
C PRO A 112 -9.38 -13.70 22.71
N GLN A 113 -10.16 -14.77 22.54
CA GLN A 113 -9.74 -16.16 22.70
C GLN A 113 -9.14 -16.73 21.41
N GLY A 114 -9.07 -15.95 20.33
CA GLY A 114 -8.54 -16.38 19.03
C GLY A 114 -9.52 -17.18 18.18
N LYS A 115 -10.80 -17.23 18.55
CA LYS A 115 -11.83 -17.90 17.75
C LYS A 115 -12.29 -16.97 16.64
N LYS A 116 -12.33 -17.48 15.41
CA LYS A 116 -12.89 -16.75 14.26
C LYS A 116 -14.40 -16.54 14.44
N VAL A 117 -14.82 -15.27 14.45
CA VAL A 117 -16.22 -14.87 14.66
C VAL A 117 -16.87 -14.30 13.40
N LEU A 118 -16.10 -13.70 12.49
CA LEU A 118 -16.59 -13.18 11.21
C LEU A 118 -15.53 -13.37 10.13
N SER A 119 -15.96 -13.52 8.87
CA SER A 119 -15.07 -13.51 7.71
C SER A 119 -15.83 -13.12 6.45
N GLY A 120 -15.15 -12.56 5.47
CA GLY A 120 -15.76 -12.17 4.21
C GLY A 120 -14.75 -11.79 3.14
N LYS A 121 -15.26 -11.49 1.95
CA LYS A 121 -14.49 -10.86 0.87
C LYS A 121 -14.44 -9.36 1.09
N LEU A 122 -13.34 -8.75 0.67
CA LEU A 122 -13.16 -7.30 0.69
C LEU A 122 -13.45 -6.72 -0.69
N ARG A 123 -14.23 -5.63 -0.69
CA ARG A 123 -14.44 -4.69 -1.79
C ARG A 123 -13.77 -3.36 -1.44
N SER A 124 -13.95 -2.32 -2.26
CA SER A 124 -13.43 -0.99 -1.94
C SER A 124 -13.96 -0.40 -0.62
N LYS A 125 -15.22 -0.66 -0.28
CA LYS A 125 -15.86 -0.26 0.99
C LYS A 125 -16.60 -1.43 1.60
N ASN A 126 -16.36 -1.69 2.88
CA ASN A 126 -16.93 -2.83 3.58
C ASN A 126 -17.46 -2.37 4.94
N PRO A 127 -18.77 -2.06 5.05
CA PRO A 127 -19.41 -1.88 6.34
C PRO A 127 -19.59 -3.27 6.98
N ILE A 128 -18.98 -3.46 8.15
CA ILE A 128 -19.09 -4.70 8.93
C ILE A 128 -19.95 -4.39 10.16
N SER A 129 -21.07 -5.08 10.34
CA SER A 129 -21.92 -4.92 11.54
C SER A 129 -21.23 -5.54 12.76
N MET A 130 -21.23 -4.79 13.87
CA MET A 130 -20.69 -5.19 15.17
C MET A 130 -21.77 -5.76 16.10
N ASP A 131 -23.04 -5.81 15.66
CA ASP A 131 -24.20 -6.16 16.52
C ASP A 131 -24.04 -7.53 17.19
N ALA A 132 -23.52 -8.50 16.43
CA ALA A 132 -23.29 -9.88 16.88
C ALA A 132 -22.10 -10.01 17.85
N LEU A 133 -21.25 -8.99 17.96
CA LEU A 133 -20.06 -8.99 18.80
C LEU A 133 -20.35 -8.36 20.17
N LYS A 134 -19.68 -8.83 21.23
CA LYS A 134 -19.76 -8.21 22.57
C LYS A 134 -18.68 -7.14 22.71
N THR A 135 -18.84 -6.23 23.67
CA THR A 135 -17.78 -5.29 24.07
C THR A 135 -16.48 -6.04 24.37
N GLY A 136 -15.37 -5.60 23.79
CA GLY A 136 -14.06 -6.25 23.95
C GLY A 136 -13.06 -5.91 22.84
N THR A 137 -11.85 -6.45 22.96
CA THR A 137 -10.77 -6.28 21.98
C THR A 137 -10.76 -7.43 20.97
N TYR A 138 -10.81 -7.10 19.69
CA TYR A 138 -10.81 -8.07 18.59
C TYR A 138 -9.58 -7.87 17.70
N ILE A 139 -9.23 -8.90 16.94
CA ILE A 139 -8.21 -8.85 15.91
C ILE A 139 -8.89 -9.01 14.55
N ILE A 140 -8.60 -8.10 13.63
CA ILE A 140 -8.95 -8.27 12.22
C ILE A 140 -7.68 -8.61 11.43
N GLN A 141 -7.73 -9.68 10.66
CA GLN A 141 -6.70 -10.08 9.70
C GLN A 141 -7.24 -9.84 8.29
N LEU A 142 -6.41 -9.24 7.45
CA LEU A 142 -6.71 -8.89 6.07
C LEU A 142 -5.74 -9.63 5.16
N MET A 143 -6.23 -10.14 4.04
CA MET A 143 -5.40 -10.57 2.92
C MET A 143 -5.66 -9.59 1.79
N ILE A 144 -4.70 -8.72 1.47
CA ILE A 144 -4.84 -7.70 0.41
C ILE A 144 -3.76 -7.98 -0.63
N GLU A 145 -4.14 -8.37 -1.84
CA GLU A 145 -3.21 -8.69 -2.94
C GLU A 145 -2.13 -9.72 -2.51
N GLY A 146 -2.54 -10.72 -1.73
CA GLY A 146 -1.65 -11.76 -1.19
C GLY A 146 -0.78 -11.31 -0.01
N LYS A 147 -0.89 -10.06 0.44
CA LYS A 147 -0.16 -9.55 1.62
C LYS A 147 -1.05 -9.63 2.86
N PRO A 148 -0.64 -10.38 3.91
CA PRO A 148 -1.36 -10.40 5.17
C PRO A 148 -1.10 -9.12 5.97
N GLU A 149 -2.16 -8.54 6.50
CA GLU A 149 -2.15 -7.39 7.42
C GLU A 149 -2.99 -7.72 8.64
N SER A 150 -2.62 -7.23 9.84
CA SER A 150 -3.34 -7.54 11.07
C SER A 150 -3.43 -6.32 11.98
N MET A 151 -4.59 -6.09 12.56
CA MET A 151 -4.82 -4.99 13.48
C MET A 151 -5.76 -5.36 14.62
N LYS A 152 -5.57 -4.69 15.75
CA LYS A 152 -6.48 -4.74 16.89
C LYS A 152 -7.48 -3.59 16.80
N PHE A 153 -8.73 -3.86 17.18
CA PHE A 153 -9.76 -2.85 17.35
C PHE A 153 -10.64 -3.19 18.55
N GLU A 154 -11.29 -2.17 19.11
CA GLU A 154 -12.19 -2.31 20.25
C GLU A 154 -13.64 -2.20 19.79
N VAL A 155 -14.50 -3.06 20.31
CA VAL A 155 -15.96 -2.93 20.19
C VAL A 155 -16.51 -2.38 21.50
N VAL A 156 -17.37 -1.37 21.43
CA VAL A 156 -18.07 -0.76 22.57
C VAL A 156 -19.58 -0.74 22.31
N LYS A 157 -20.41 -0.91 23.34
CA LYS A 157 -21.88 -0.88 23.22
C LYS A 157 -22.48 0.17 24.15
#